data_AF-A0A7W0M8F1-F1
#
_entry.id   AF-A0A7W0M8F1-F1
#
_cell.length_a   1.000
_cell.length_b   1.000
_cell.length_c   1.000
_cell.angle_alpha   90.00
_cell.angle_beta   90.00
_cell.angle_gamma   90.00
#
_symmetry.space_group_name_H-M   'P 1'
#
loop_
_entity.id
_entity.type
_entity.pdbx_description
1 polymer ?
#
loop_
_entity_poly.entity_id
_entity_poly.type
_entity_poly.pdbx_seq_one_letter_code
_entity_poly.pdbx_strand_id
1 'polypeptide(L)'
;MKSAVVSVALLVLSCGCGYIKRVDSLQDQKAEPTLRFWARLQGVEHRARPEMRRLNAASRDAVSRSNVDETAGAMLAIAEAHGRFADQLEQLDSTDVDDEAAQYRGRLAKAHRELADAYRRTSKATVDRDEKAIKANQPKLKQALDAYEATWNDRGAVMTQLGERYAKDFDVKE
;
A
#
# COMPACT_ATOMS: atom_id res chain seq x y z
N MET A 1 29.83 11.85 -6.55
CA MET A 1 29.55 10.73 -5.63
C MET A 1 28.12 10.71 -5.06
N LYS A 2 27.49 11.84 -4.67
CA LYS A 2 26.10 11.84 -4.15
C LYS A 2 25.04 11.35 -5.15
N SER A 3 25.17 11.69 -6.43
CA SER A 3 24.19 11.36 -7.48
C SER A 3 24.07 9.85 -7.76
N ALA A 4 25.19 9.12 -7.92
CA ALA A 4 25.17 7.67 -8.13
C ALA A 4 24.55 6.90 -6.94
N VAL A 5 24.62 7.44 -5.72
CA VAL A 5 23.99 6.84 -4.53
C VAL A 5 22.47 7.01 -4.55
N VAL A 6 21.97 8.16 -5.04
CA VAL A 6 20.53 8.45 -5.16
C VAL A 6 19.88 7.58 -6.24
N SER A 7 20.49 7.49 -7.43
CA SER A 7 19.99 6.65 -8.53
C SER A 7 19.99 5.16 -8.17
N VAL A 8 21.04 4.68 -7.48
CA VAL A 8 21.09 3.28 -7.00
C VAL A 8 20.09 3.04 -5.87
N ALA A 9 19.84 4.01 -4.98
CA ALA A 9 18.83 3.89 -3.93
C ALA A 9 17.41 3.80 -4.51
N LEU A 10 17.07 4.62 -5.51
CA LEU A 10 15.78 4.59 -6.20
C LEU A 10 15.58 3.28 -7.00
N LEU A 11 16.62 2.79 -7.67
CA LEU A 11 16.60 1.47 -8.34
C LEU A 11 16.43 0.32 -7.35
N VAL A 12 17.00 0.44 -6.15
CA VAL A 12 16.85 -0.56 -5.08
C VAL A 12 15.43 -0.56 -4.49
N LEU A 13 14.77 0.60 -4.44
CA LEU A 13 13.39 0.75 -3.96
C LEU A 13 12.33 0.31 -5.00
N SER A 14 12.69 0.25 -6.30
CA SER A 14 11.80 -0.22 -7.38
C SER A 14 11.80 -1.76 -7.55
N CYS A 15 12.89 -2.45 -7.24
CA CYS A 15 12.99 -3.92 -7.31
C CYS A 15 12.49 -4.60 -6.02
N GLY A 16 11.16 -4.67 -5.88
CA GLY A 16 10.42 -4.97 -4.65
C GLY A 16 10.58 -6.35 -3.95
N CYS A 17 11.76 -6.97 -3.85
CA CYS A 17 11.99 -8.13 -2.94
C CYS A 17 13.44 -8.31 -2.41
N GLY A 18 14.47 -7.55 -2.81
CA GLY A 18 15.87 -8.00 -2.62
C GLY A 18 16.72 -7.37 -1.51
N TYR A 19 16.45 -6.16 -1.02
CA TYR A 19 17.53 -5.34 -0.42
C TYR A 19 17.14 -4.58 0.86
N ILE A 20 16.49 -5.24 1.81
CA ILE A 20 16.13 -4.68 3.12
C ILE A 20 17.36 -4.15 3.89
N LYS A 21 18.54 -4.78 3.73
CA LYS A 21 19.78 -4.35 4.41
C LYS A 21 20.25 -2.93 4.05
N ARG A 22 19.79 -2.32 2.94
CA ARG A 22 20.09 -0.91 2.61
C ARG A 22 19.04 0.09 3.09
N VAL A 23 17.82 -0.35 3.38
CA VAL A 23 16.73 0.52 3.85
C VAL A 23 17.07 1.09 5.23
N ASP A 24 17.61 0.26 6.13
CA ASP A 24 18.05 0.71 7.46
C ASP A 24 19.20 1.73 7.37
N SER A 25 20.11 1.58 6.40
CA SER A 25 21.19 2.56 6.16
C SER A 25 20.71 3.89 5.55
N LEU A 26 19.52 3.92 4.95
CA LEU A 26 18.91 5.14 4.42
C LEU A 26 18.06 5.87 5.47
N GLN A 27 17.75 5.24 6.60
CA GLN A 27 17.07 5.90 7.73
C GLN A 27 18.00 6.86 8.50
N ASP A 28 19.29 6.87 8.20
CA ASP A 28 20.25 7.83 8.73
C ASP A 28 19.83 9.28 8.44
N GLN A 29 20.07 10.17 9.40
CA GLN A 29 19.67 11.60 9.32
C GLN A 29 20.26 12.36 8.12
N LYS A 30 21.25 11.78 7.42
CA LYS A 30 21.95 12.37 6.28
C LYS A 30 21.31 12.09 4.91
N ALA A 31 20.32 11.20 4.83
CA ALA A 31 19.60 10.95 3.58
C ALA A 31 18.58 12.07 3.27
N GLU A 32 18.41 12.35 1.99
CA GLU A 32 17.44 13.33 1.49
C GLU A 32 16.00 12.93 1.93
N PRO A 33 15.14 13.90 2.32
CA PRO A 33 13.84 13.62 2.92
C PRO A 33 12.95 12.66 2.12
N THR A 34 12.90 12.82 0.79
CA THR A 34 12.11 11.97 -0.11
C THR A 34 12.60 10.53 -0.14
N LEU A 35 13.91 10.28 -0.13
CA LEU A 35 14.44 8.92 -0.04
C LEU A 35 14.08 8.23 1.29
N ARG A 36 14.16 8.97 2.40
CA ARG A 36 13.74 8.44 3.72
C ARG A 36 12.26 8.14 3.76
N PHE A 37 11.46 9.01 3.16
CA PHE A 37 10.03 8.82 3.01
C PHE A 37 9.71 7.52 2.26
N TRP A 38 10.33 7.28 1.10
CA TRP A 38 10.12 6.04 0.34
C TRP A 38 10.57 4.79 1.08
N ALA A 39 11.70 4.85 1.78
CA ALA A 39 12.18 3.77 2.63
C ALA A 39 11.14 3.41 3.72
N ARG A 40 10.56 4.43 4.37
CA ARG A 40 9.52 4.24 5.39
C ARG A 40 8.21 3.70 4.80
N LEU A 41 7.79 4.24 3.66
CA LEU A 41 6.61 3.81 2.91
C LEU A 41 6.72 2.32 2.53
N GLN A 42 7.85 1.92 1.94
CA GLN A 42 8.12 0.53 1.61
C GLN A 42 8.17 -0.37 2.84
N GLY A 43 8.62 0.15 3.98
CA GLY A 43 8.58 -0.56 5.26
C GLY A 43 7.16 -0.87 5.73
N VAL A 44 6.24 0.10 5.64
CA VAL A 44 4.80 -0.10 5.97
C VAL A 44 4.20 -1.20 5.09
N GLU A 45 4.42 -1.09 3.78
CA GLU A 45 3.95 -2.06 2.80
C GLU A 45 4.51 -3.47 2.97
N HIS A 46 5.81 -3.58 3.25
CA HIS A 46 6.46 -4.88 3.43
C HIS A 46 5.90 -5.62 4.64
N ARG A 47 5.64 -4.90 5.74
CA ARG A 47 5.00 -5.45 6.93
C ARG A 47 3.55 -5.88 6.67
N ALA A 48 2.85 -5.18 5.77
CA ALA A 48 1.46 -5.48 5.43
C ALA A 48 1.28 -6.79 4.63
N ARG A 49 2.22 -7.13 3.74
CA ARG A 49 2.04 -8.24 2.78
C ARG A 49 1.79 -9.62 3.42
N PRO A 50 2.56 -10.08 4.43
CA PRO A 50 2.33 -11.41 5.01
C PRO A 50 0.97 -11.51 5.70
N GLU A 51 0.58 -10.48 6.43
CA GLU A 51 -0.72 -10.41 7.10
C GLU A 51 -1.87 -10.45 6.09
N MET A 52 -1.80 -9.63 5.04
CA MET A 52 -2.82 -9.60 3.99
C MET A 52 -2.95 -10.93 3.24
N ARG A 53 -1.82 -11.61 2.94
CA ARG A 53 -1.85 -12.95 2.33
C ARG A 53 -2.55 -13.96 3.23
N ARG A 54 -2.26 -13.93 4.53
CA ARG A 54 -2.89 -14.83 5.52
C ARG A 54 -4.39 -14.58 5.62
N LEU A 55 -4.81 -13.32 5.71
CA LEU A 55 -6.23 -12.95 5.81
C LEU A 55 -7.02 -13.31 4.55
N ASN A 56 -6.45 -13.07 3.36
CA ASN A 56 -7.06 -13.47 2.10
C ASN A 56 -7.21 -15.00 1.98
N ALA A 57 -6.21 -15.77 2.43
CA ALA A 57 -6.30 -17.23 2.45
C ALA A 57 -7.41 -17.69 3.41
N ALA A 58 -7.48 -17.13 4.62
CA ALA A 58 -8.51 -17.45 5.60
C ALA A 58 -9.92 -17.10 5.10
N SER A 59 -10.09 -15.96 4.41
CA SER A 59 -11.37 -15.57 3.82
C SER A 59 -11.81 -16.54 2.73
N ARG A 60 -10.91 -16.96 1.83
CA ARG A 60 -11.23 -17.95 0.78
C ARG A 60 -11.63 -19.30 1.37
N ASP A 61 -10.97 -19.73 2.43
CA ASP A 61 -11.28 -20.98 3.12
C ASP A 61 -12.63 -20.91 3.86
N ALA A 62 -12.94 -19.80 4.52
CA ALA A 62 -14.25 -19.60 5.15
C ALA A 62 -15.40 -19.63 4.12
N VAL A 63 -15.19 -19.01 2.95
CA VAL A 63 -16.13 -19.03 1.83
C VAL A 63 -16.29 -20.44 1.27
N SER A 64 -15.21 -21.20 1.09
CA SER A 64 -15.28 -22.57 0.56
C SER A 64 -16.04 -23.50 1.50
N ARG A 65 -15.92 -23.29 2.81
CA ARG A 65 -16.69 -24.02 3.84
C ARG A 65 -18.13 -23.53 4.00
N SER A 66 -18.55 -22.51 3.24
CA SER A 66 -19.89 -21.90 3.32
C SER A 66 -20.29 -21.46 4.74
N ASN A 67 -19.30 -21.13 5.59
CA ASN A 67 -19.55 -20.68 6.94
C ASN A 67 -19.70 -19.15 6.94
N VAL A 68 -20.94 -18.69 7.11
CA VAL A 68 -21.32 -17.26 7.04
C VAL A 68 -20.61 -16.42 8.11
N ASP A 69 -20.56 -16.91 9.35
CA ASP A 69 -19.98 -16.17 10.47
C ASP A 69 -18.46 -16.08 10.34
N GLU A 70 -17.81 -17.18 9.94
CA GLU A 70 -16.37 -17.16 9.64
C GLU A 70 -16.05 -16.27 8.42
N THR A 71 -16.91 -16.27 7.40
CA THR A 71 -16.75 -15.42 6.21
C THR A 71 -16.83 -13.95 6.60
N ALA A 72 -17.86 -13.57 7.37
CA ALA A 72 -18.03 -12.20 7.85
C ALA A 72 -16.87 -11.78 8.76
N GLY A 73 -16.42 -12.66 9.66
CA GLY A 73 -15.27 -12.42 10.52
C GLY A 73 -13.97 -12.21 9.75
N ALA A 74 -13.72 -13.03 8.72
CA ALA A 74 -12.56 -12.87 7.85
C ALA A 74 -12.60 -11.55 7.07
N MET A 75 -13.76 -11.15 6.53
CA MET A 75 -13.93 -9.86 5.87
C MET A 75 -13.67 -8.69 6.83
N LEU A 76 -14.14 -8.78 8.08
CA LEU A 76 -13.89 -7.75 9.08
C LEU A 76 -12.40 -7.65 9.42
N ALA A 77 -11.71 -8.78 9.61
CA ALA A 77 -10.28 -8.80 9.86
C ALA A 77 -9.47 -8.18 8.70
N ILE A 78 -9.87 -8.46 7.45
CA ILE A 78 -9.31 -7.80 6.26
C ILE A 78 -9.52 -6.29 6.32
N ALA A 79 -10.74 -5.85 6.66
CA ALA A 79 -11.04 -4.44 6.77
C ALA A 79 -10.20 -3.73 7.84
N GLU A 80 -10.04 -4.35 9.01
CA GLU A 80 -9.21 -3.81 10.09
C GLU A 80 -7.75 -3.69 9.67
N ALA A 81 -7.20 -4.70 8.97
CA ALA A 81 -5.85 -4.64 8.46
C ALA A 81 -5.66 -3.48 7.47
N HIS A 82 -6.56 -3.34 6.48
CA HIS A 82 -6.51 -2.21 5.55
C HIS A 82 -6.66 -0.85 6.28
N GLY A 83 -7.54 -0.75 7.27
CA GLY A 83 -7.69 0.45 8.09
C GLY A 83 -6.41 0.82 8.82
N ARG A 84 -5.76 -0.14 9.50
CA ARG A 84 -4.47 0.07 10.17
C ARG A 84 -3.39 0.54 9.20
N PHE A 85 -3.33 -0.03 7.98
CA PHE A 85 -2.35 0.40 6.98
C PHE A 85 -2.62 1.82 6.48
N ALA A 86 -3.88 2.20 6.28
CA ALA A 86 -4.23 3.59 5.96
C ALA A 86 -3.72 4.55 7.05
N ASP A 87 -3.96 4.22 8.32
CA ASP A 87 -3.53 5.06 9.45
C ASP A 87 -1.99 5.16 9.52
N GLN A 88 -1.28 4.05 9.30
CA GLN A 88 0.18 4.05 9.24
C GLN A 88 0.73 4.90 8.09
N LEU A 89 0.10 4.86 6.91
CA LEU A 89 0.47 5.68 5.76
C LEU A 89 0.26 7.16 6.05
N GLU A 90 -0.84 7.53 6.69
CA GLU A 90 -1.14 8.92 7.05
C GLU A 90 -0.21 9.50 8.11
N GLN A 91 0.33 8.65 8.97
CA GLN A 91 1.35 9.01 9.96
C GLN A 91 2.75 9.20 9.35
N LEU A 92 2.98 8.78 8.09
CA LEU A 92 4.23 9.08 7.42
C LEU A 92 4.31 10.57 7.13
N ASP A 93 5.26 11.22 7.80
CA ASP A 93 5.61 12.62 7.56
C ASP A 93 5.97 12.84 6.08
N SER A 94 5.26 13.77 5.45
CA SER A 94 5.47 14.18 4.07
C SER A 94 5.97 15.62 3.96
N THR A 95 6.45 16.20 5.06
CA THR A 95 7.06 17.53 5.06
C THR A 95 8.39 17.50 4.31
N ASP A 96 8.61 18.47 3.43
CA ASP A 96 9.82 18.58 2.59
C ASP A 96 10.09 17.35 1.71
N VAL A 97 9.06 16.57 1.37
CA VAL A 97 9.10 15.41 0.47
C VAL A 97 8.59 15.83 -0.92
N ASP A 98 9.12 15.26 -2.00
CA ASP A 98 8.62 15.49 -3.37
C ASP A 98 7.08 15.30 -3.44
N ASP A 99 6.42 16.25 -4.10
CA ASP A 99 4.96 16.30 -4.19
C ASP A 99 4.36 15.00 -4.76
N GLU A 100 5.02 14.35 -5.73
CA GLU A 100 4.54 13.10 -6.31
C GLU A 100 4.55 11.96 -5.28
N ALA A 101 5.61 11.91 -4.45
CA ALA A 101 5.72 10.92 -3.39
C ALA A 101 4.68 11.17 -2.28
N ALA A 102 4.48 12.43 -1.89
CA ALA A 102 3.46 12.82 -0.92
C ALA A 102 2.04 12.51 -1.42
N GLN A 103 1.76 12.80 -2.69
CA GLN A 103 0.49 12.48 -3.33
C GLN A 103 0.28 10.97 -3.45
N TYR A 104 1.30 10.20 -3.84
CA TYR A 104 1.22 8.74 -3.92
C TYR A 104 0.81 8.12 -2.58
N ARG A 105 1.43 8.53 -1.47
CA ARG A 105 1.02 8.11 -0.12
C ARG A 105 -0.44 8.44 0.15
N GLY A 106 -0.89 9.64 -0.20
CA GLY A 106 -2.29 10.05 -0.03
C GLY A 106 -3.26 9.19 -0.83
N ARG A 107 -2.96 8.91 -2.11
CA ARG A 107 -3.74 8.00 -2.96
C ARG A 107 -3.80 6.59 -2.37
N LEU A 108 -2.66 6.07 -1.89
CA LEU A 108 -2.57 4.74 -1.31
C LEU A 108 -3.34 4.62 0.00
N ALA A 109 -3.19 5.58 0.93
CA ALA A 109 -3.94 5.61 2.18
C ALA A 109 -5.46 5.64 1.94
N LYS A 110 -5.90 6.48 1.00
CA LYS A 110 -7.29 6.55 0.58
C LYS A 110 -7.80 5.22 0.02
N ALA A 111 -7.04 4.58 -0.87
CA ALA A 111 -7.43 3.30 -1.45
C ALA A 111 -7.54 2.18 -0.39
N HIS A 112 -6.62 2.14 0.58
CA HIS A 112 -6.73 1.25 1.74
C HIS A 112 -8.03 1.50 2.53
N ARG A 113 -8.37 2.77 2.79
CA ARG A 113 -9.56 3.10 3.57
C ARG A 113 -10.86 2.77 2.85
N GLU A 114 -10.95 3.08 1.56
CA GLU A 114 -12.12 2.74 0.73
C GLU A 114 -12.35 1.22 0.68
N LEU A 115 -11.26 0.45 0.57
CA LEU A 115 -11.33 -1.00 0.59
C LEU A 115 -11.72 -1.55 1.96
N ALA A 116 -11.16 -0.99 3.05
CA ALA A 116 -11.57 -1.34 4.41
C ALA A 116 -13.08 -1.12 4.61
N ASP A 117 -13.61 0.03 4.19
CA ASP A 117 -15.01 0.35 4.35
C ASP A 117 -15.92 -0.54 3.49
N ALA A 118 -15.47 -0.93 2.29
CA ALA A 118 -16.19 -1.88 1.46
C ALA A 118 -16.28 -3.27 2.11
N TYR A 119 -15.18 -3.75 2.71
CA TYR A 119 -15.19 -5.00 3.47
C TYR A 119 -16.06 -4.92 4.73
N ARG A 120 -16.02 -3.82 5.50
CA ARG A 120 -16.91 -3.64 6.67
C ARG A 120 -18.38 -3.70 6.30
N ARG A 121 -18.77 -2.98 5.24
CA ARG A 121 -20.17 -2.98 4.75
C ARG A 121 -20.60 -4.38 4.30
N THR A 122 -19.72 -5.09 3.61
CA THR A 122 -20.01 -6.46 3.13
C THR A 122 -20.10 -7.43 4.30
N SER A 123 -19.14 -7.41 5.21
CA SER A 123 -19.14 -8.20 6.45
C SER A 123 -20.44 -8.00 7.25
N LYS A 124 -20.84 -6.74 7.48
CA LYS A 124 -22.09 -6.43 8.17
C LYS A 124 -23.31 -7.02 7.46
N ALA A 125 -23.42 -6.83 6.16
CA ALA A 125 -24.53 -7.39 5.37
C ALA A 125 -24.55 -8.94 5.42
N THR A 126 -23.37 -9.57 5.47
CA THR A 126 -23.22 -11.03 5.63
C THR A 126 -23.73 -11.50 6.99
N VAL A 127 -23.35 -10.83 8.10
CA VAL A 127 -23.88 -11.14 9.44
C VAL A 127 -25.39 -10.97 9.50
N ASP A 128 -25.90 -9.89 8.91
CA ASP A 128 -27.34 -9.57 8.90
C ASP A 128 -28.13 -10.50 7.95
N ARG A 129 -27.46 -11.36 7.17
CA ARG A 129 -28.04 -12.22 6.12
C ARG A 129 -28.87 -11.42 5.09
N ASP A 130 -28.49 -10.18 4.83
CA ASP A 130 -29.17 -9.30 3.87
C ASP A 130 -28.61 -9.54 2.46
N GLU A 131 -29.22 -10.48 1.74
CA GLU A 131 -28.82 -10.84 0.37
C GLU A 131 -28.85 -9.64 -0.61
N LYS A 132 -29.77 -8.70 -0.41
CA LYS A 132 -29.89 -7.52 -1.27
C LYS A 132 -28.71 -6.57 -1.04
N ALA A 133 -28.36 -6.33 0.22
CA ALA A 133 -27.19 -5.53 0.56
C ALA A 133 -25.88 -6.21 0.13
N ILE A 134 -25.76 -7.54 0.28
CA ILE A 134 -24.60 -8.30 -0.22
C ILE A 134 -24.44 -8.10 -1.74
N LYS A 135 -25.51 -8.32 -2.52
CA LYS A 135 -25.49 -8.10 -3.98
C LYS A 135 -25.17 -6.66 -4.35
N ALA A 136 -25.68 -5.68 -3.62
CA ALA A 136 -25.39 -4.27 -3.85
C ALA A 136 -23.95 -3.86 -3.46
N ASN A 137 -23.34 -4.55 -2.51
CA ASN A 137 -21.98 -4.28 -2.03
C ASN A 137 -20.91 -4.93 -2.91
N GLN A 138 -21.18 -6.07 -3.54
CA GLN A 138 -20.24 -6.75 -4.45
C GLN A 138 -19.59 -5.84 -5.50
N PRO A 139 -20.33 -5.05 -6.31
CA PRO A 139 -19.70 -4.17 -7.30
C PRO A 139 -18.86 -3.07 -6.65
N LYS A 140 -19.25 -2.56 -5.47
CA LYS A 140 -18.49 -1.55 -4.73
C LYS A 140 -17.19 -2.11 -4.17
N LEU A 141 -17.22 -3.34 -3.66
CA LEU A 141 -16.03 -4.04 -3.19
C LEU A 141 -15.07 -4.28 -4.36
N LYS A 142 -15.59 -4.72 -5.52
CA LYS A 142 -14.79 -4.87 -6.72
C LYS A 142 -14.15 -3.54 -7.15
N GLN A 143 -14.92 -2.45 -7.20
CA GLN A 143 -14.39 -1.13 -7.55
C GLN A 143 -13.28 -0.66 -6.60
N ALA A 144 -13.45 -0.87 -5.29
CA ALA A 144 -12.43 -0.52 -4.30
C ALA A 144 -11.17 -1.37 -4.43
N LEU A 145 -11.31 -2.67 -4.75
CA LEU A 145 -10.18 -3.55 -5.06
C LEU A 145 -9.45 -3.08 -6.32
N ASP A 146 -10.18 -2.81 -7.40
CA ASP A 146 -9.60 -2.34 -8.66
C ASP A 146 -8.85 -1.01 -8.47
N ALA A 147 -9.39 -0.08 -7.68
CA ALA A 147 -8.74 1.19 -7.34
C ALA A 147 -7.47 1.00 -6.47
N TYR A 148 -7.53 0.08 -5.50
CA TYR A 148 -6.36 -0.29 -4.69
C TYR A 148 -5.25 -0.90 -5.55
N GLU A 149 -5.57 -1.86 -6.43
CA GLU A 149 -4.61 -2.47 -7.34
C GLU A 149 -4.03 -1.45 -8.33
N ALA A 150 -4.85 -0.54 -8.87
CA ALA A 150 -4.38 0.53 -9.74
C ALA A 150 -3.38 1.44 -9.02
N THR A 151 -3.69 1.86 -7.79
CA THR A 151 -2.79 2.70 -6.98
C THR A 151 -1.50 1.95 -6.63
N TRP A 152 -1.58 0.65 -6.39
CA TRP A 152 -0.40 -0.17 -6.15
C TRP A 152 0.52 -0.25 -7.37
N ASN A 153 -0.08 -0.44 -8.56
CA ASN A 153 0.65 -0.54 -9.81
C ASN A 153 1.25 0.81 -10.26
N ASP A 154 0.62 1.93 -9.89
CA ASP A 154 1.13 3.29 -10.12
C ASP A 154 2.50 3.54 -9.46
N ARG A 155 2.85 2.77 -8.43
CA ARG A 155 4.15 2.86 -7.75
C ARG A 155 5.33 2.79 -8.70
N GLY A 156 5.29 1.88 -9.68
CA GLY A 156 6.36 1.72 -10.65
C GLY A 156 6.57 2.98 -11.49
N ALA A 157 5.48 3.63 -11.87
CA ALA A 157 5.50 4.88 -12.63
C ALA A 157 6.05 6.04 -11.77
N VAL A 158 5.57 6.19 -10.54
CA VAL A 158 6.06 7.22 -9.60
C VAL A 158 7.56 7.07 -9.34
N MET A 159 8.03 5.85 -9.08
CA MET A 159 9.46 5.59 -8.86
C MET A 159 10.31 5.88 -10.10
N THR A 160 9.77 5.61 -11.30
CA THR A 160 10.45 5.92 -12.57
C THR A 160 10.56 7.43 -12.77
N GLN A 161 9.46 8.18 -12.59
CA GLN A 161 9.46 9.64 -12.72
C GLN A 161 10.41 10.31 -11.73
N LEU A 162 10.46 9.83 -10.49
CA LEU A 162 11.42 10.33 -9.50
C LEU A 162 12.85 10.01 -9.91
N GLY A 163 13.11 8.79 -10.37
CA GLY A 163 14.42 8.41 -10.92
C GLY A 163 14.88 9.34 -12.04
N GLU A 164 13.99 9.67 -12.99
CA GLU A 164 14.26 10.62 -14.08
C GLU A 164 14.48 12.05 -13.59
N ARG A 165 13.73 12.55 -12.60
CA ARG A 165 13.94 13.89 -12.02
C ARG A 165 15.27 14.00 -11.32
N TYR A 166 15.59 13.05 -10.43
CA TYR A 166 16.89 13.04 -9.74
C TYR A 166 18.06 12.82 -10.71
N ALA A 167 17.87 12.17 -11.86
CA ALA A 167 18.88 12.09 -12.91
C ALA A 167 19.06 13.41 -13.69
N LYS A 168 18.05 14.29 -13.73
CA LYS A 168 18.12 15.62 -14.38
C LYS A 168 18.66 16.71 -13.47
N ASP A 169 18.30 16.68 -12.18
CA ASP A 169 18.69 17.70 -11.20
C ASP A 169 20.17 17.60 -10.79
N PHE A 170 20.76 16.43 -10.97
CA PHE A 170 22.19 16.22 -10.90
C PHE A 170 22.65 15.95 -12.33
N ASP A 171 23.47 16.83 -12.92
CA ASP A 171 24.01 16.73 -14.29
C ASP A 171 24.83 15.42 -14.46
N VAL A 172 24.14 14.28 -14.61
CA VAL A 172 24.72 12.98 -14.91
C VAL A 172 24.75 12.88 -16.42
N LYS A 173 25.84 13.36 -17.01
CA LYS A 173 26.25 12.88 -18.33
C LYS A 173 26.69 11.43 -18.16
N GLU A 174 26.06 10.53 -18.91
CA GLU A 174 26.50 9.13 -19.08
C GLU A 174 27.99 9.04 -19.44
#